data_AF-A0A382LBY2-F1
#
_entry.id   AF-A0A382LBY2-F1
#
_cell.length_a   1.000
_cell.length_b   1.000
_cell.length_c   1.000
_cell.angle_alpha   90.00
_cell.angle_beta   90.00
_cell.angle_gamma   90.00
#
_symmetry.space_group_name_H-M   'P 1'
#
loop_
_entity.id
_entity.type
_entity.pdbx_description
1 polymer ?
#
loop_
_entity_poly.entity_id
_entity_poly.type
_entity_poly.pdbx_seq_one_letter_code
_entity_poly.pdbx_strand_id
1 'polypeptide(L)'
;MLASIMTFNEPMAAHTTFGIGGPASCLVYPDNREELSELLQYAHRENIPAFFTGSGSNILVWDEGFDGFVISLRKTFKKLIITGRYQI
;
A
#
# COMPACT_ATOMS: atom_id res chain seq x y z
N MET A 1 -0.84 -12.38 -15.59
CA MET A 1 -0.85 -13.01 -14.24
C MET A 1 -0.80 -11.88 -13.24
N LEU A 2 -1.65 -11.90 -12.21
CA LEU A 2 -1.57 -10.94 -11.11
C LEU A 2 -0.25 -11.16 -10.36
N ALA A 3 0.65 -10.18 -10.40
CA ALA A 3 1.92 -10.22 -9.68
C ALA A 3 1.84 -9.54 -8.30
N SER A 4 0.79 -8.76 -8.06
CA SER A 4 0.47 -8.16 -6.77
C SER A 4 0.52 -9.18 -5.63
N ILE A 5 1.17 -8.79 -4.53
CA ILE A 5 1.14 -9.56 -3.29
C ILE A 5 -0.01 -9.02 -2.43
N MET A 6 -0.87 -9.93 -1.98
CA MET A 6 -2.02 -9.61 -1.12
C MET A 6 -1.98 -10.50 0.13
N THR A 7 -1.95 -9.88 1.31
CA THR A 7 -1.99 -10.58 2.59
C THR A 7 -3.22 -10.16 3.36
N PHE A 8 -4.00 -11.12 3.85
CA PHE A 8 -5.24 -10.87 4.59
C PHE A 8 -5.00 -10.91 6.09
N ASN A 9 -5.75 -10.09 6.84
CA ASN A 9 -5.65 -9.97 8.30
C ASN A 9 -4.21 -9.70 8.78
N GLU A 10 -3.48 -8.85 8.05
CA GLU A 10 -2.06 -8.60 8.28
C GLU A 10 -1.86 -7.57 9.41
N PRO A 11 -1.16 -7.90 10.51
CA PRO A 11 -0.92 -6.97 11.60
C PRO A 11 -0.07 -5.76 11.16
N MET A 12 -0.63 -4.56 11.24
CA MET A 12 0.06 -3.34 10.82
C MET A 12 1.24 -2.97 11.73
N ALA A 13 1.33 -3.52 12.94
CA ALA A 13 2.51 -3.41 13.79
C ALA A 13 3.82 -3.84 13.10
N ALA A 14 3.78 -4.80 12.18
CA ALA A 14 4.95 -5.22 11.40
C ALA A 14 5.35 -4.23 10.28
N HIS A 15 4.48 -3.26 9.99
CA HIS A 15 4.59 -2.34 8.84
C HIS A 15 4.63 -0.86 9.23
N THR A 16 4.61 -0.53 10.53
CA THR A 16 4.76 0.83 11.04
C THR A 16 6.05 0.96 11.86
N THR A 17 6.69 2.14 11.84
CA THR A 17 7.92 2.35 12.63
C THR A 17 7.66 2.41 14.14
N PHE A 18 6.43 2.73 14.54
CA PHE A 18 6.02 2.70 15.93
C PHE A 18 5.85 1.27 16.46
N GLY A 19 5.78 0.26 15.58
CA GLY A 19 5.61 -1.13 15.99
C GLY A 19 4.23 -1.43 16.59
N ILE A 20 3.23 -0.61 16.25
CA ILE A 20 1.86 -0.70 16.74
C ILE A 20 0.87 -0.80 15.57
N GLY A 21 -0.33 -1.32 15.85
CA GLY A 21 -1.40 -1.42 14.87
C GLY A 21 -1.98 -2.81 14.73
N GLY A 22 -3.31 -2.88 14.75
CA GLY A 22 -4.11 -4.07 14.49
C GLY A 22 -4.08 -4.53 13.04
N PRO A 23 -4.90 -5.54 12.69
CA PRO A 23 -4.91 -6.14 11.37
C PRO A 23 -5.51 -5.22 10.31
N ALA A 24 -4.88 -5.16 9.13
CA ALA A 24 -5.55 -4.70 7.92
C ALA A 24 -6.34 -5.87 7.29
N SER A 25 -7.60 -5.64 6.88
CA SER A 25 -8.39 -6.66 6.18
C SER A 25 -7.64 -7.20 4.96
N CYS A 26 -6.98 -6.32 4.19
CA CYS A 26 -5.99 -6.73 3.19
C CYS A 26 -4.85 -5.71 3.05
N LEU A 27 -3.60 -6.16 3.20
CA LEU A 27 -2.40 -5.42 2.81
C LEU A 27 -2.02 -5.81 1.39
N VAL A 28 -1.95 -4.83 0.50
CA VAL A 28 -1.65 -5.02 -0.92
C VAL A 28 -0.36 -4.31 -1.31
N TYR A 29 0.50 -5.02 -2.03
CA TYR A 29 1.64 -4.47 -2.75
C TYR A 29 1.38 -4.63 -4.25
N PRO A 30 0.83 -3.60 -4.93
CA PRO A 30 0.64 -3.63 -6.37
C PRO A 30 1.96 -3.83 -7.09
N ASP A 31 2.00 -4.63 -8.15
CA ASP A 31 3.23 -4.81 -8.93
C ASP A 31 3.51 -3.62 -9.86
N ASN A 32 2.46 -3.11 -10.51
CA ASN A 32 2.55 -2.05 -11.51
C ASN A 32 1.32 -1.13 -11.47
N ARG A 33 1.30 -0.14 -12.37
CA ARG A 33 0.24 0.87 -12.43
C ARG A 33 -1.10 0.27 -12.84
N GLU A 34 -1.08 -0.69 -13.76
CA GLU A 34 -2.26 -1.34 -14.31
C GLU A 34 -2.97 -2.15 -13.21
N GLU A 35 -2.23 -2.95 -12.44
CA GLU A 35 -2.78 -3.70 -11.30
C GLU A 35 -3.30 -2.78 -10.17
N LEU A 36 -2.61 -1.67 -9.88
CA LEU A 36 -3.11 -0.66 -8.95
C LEU A 36 -4.44 -0.05 -9.44
N SER A 37 -4.55 0.26 -10.73
CA SER A 37 -5.77 0.81 -11.32
C SER A 37 -6.93 -0.16 -11.20
N GLU A 38 -6.72 -1.44 -11.52
CA GLU A 38 -7.73 -2.48 -11.38
C GLU A 38 -8.18 -2.66 -9.92
N LEU A 39 -7.23 -2.66 -8.98
CA LEU A 39 -7.51 -2.74 -7.54
C LEU A 39 -8.39 -1.57 -7.06
N LEU A 40 -8.06 -0.34 -7.46
CA LEU A 40 -8.82 0.84 -7.06
C LEU A 40 -10.23 0.87 -7.67
N GLN A 41 -10.37 0.43 -8.92
CA GLN A 41 -11.68 0.30 -9.56
C GLN A 41 -12.54 -0.76 -8.88
N TYR A 42 -11.94 -1.90 -8.50
CA TYR A 42 -12.60 -2.93 -7.72
C TYR A 42 -13.03 -2.37 -6.35
N ALA A 43 -12.11 -1.76 -5.60
CA ALA A 43 -12.40 -1.18 -4.28
C ALA A 43 -13.54 -0.16 -4.35
N HIS A 44 -13.54 0.70 -5.37
CA HIS A 44 -14.60 1.67 -5.58
C HIS A 44 -15.96 1.02 -5.84
N ARG A 45 -16.02 0.03 -6.76
CA ARG A 45 -17.28 -0.66 -7.09
C ARG A 45 -17.87 -1.39 -5.89
N GLU A 46 -17.03 -2.02 -5.08
CA GLU A 46 -17.45 -2.79 -3.92
C GLU A 46 -17.57 -1.94 -2.63
N ASN A 47 -17.36 -0.62 -2.71
CA ASN A 47 -17.34 0.30 -1.56
C ASN A 47 -16.36 -0.10 -0.45
N ILE A 48 -15.20 -0.64 -0.83
CA ILE A 48 -14.14 -1.02 0.10
C ILE A 48 -13.22 0.19 0.33
N PRO A 49 -13.04 0.64 1.58
CA PRO A 49 -12.10 1.72 1.91
C PRO A 49 -10.67 1.34 1.50
N ALA A 50 -9.94 2.30 0.92
CA ALA A 50 -8.54 2.13 0.56
C ALA A 50 -7.68 3.21 1.23
N PHE A 51 -6.61 2.79 1.89
CA PHE A 51 -5.63 3.66 2.53
C PHE A 51 -4.24 3.44 1.92
N PHE A 52 -3.59 4.52 1.50
CA PHE A 52 -2.23 4.45 0.97
C PHE A 52 -1.19 4.59 2.07
N THR A 53 -0.19 3.70 2.05
CA THR A 53 0.97 3.78 2.94
C THR A 53 2.29 3.71 2.17
N GLY A 54 3.32 4.32 2.76
CA GLY A 54 4.70 4.19 2.34
C GLY A 54 5.43 3.15 3.18
N SER A 55 6.43 3.61 3.93
CA SER A 55 7.18 2.83 4.93
C SER A 55 6.48 2.73 6.29
N GLY A 56 5.33 3.37 6.47
CA GLY A 56 4.64 3.43 7.76
C GLY A 56 5.35 4.27 8.83
N SER A 57 6.20 5.23 8.44
CA SER A 57 7.02 5.99 9.39
C SER A 57 6.31 7.15 10.11
N ASN A 58 5.08 7.46 9.71
CA ASN A 58 4.32 8.60 10.24
C ASN A 58 2.83 8.31 10.30
N ILE A 59 2.46 7.08 10.67
CA ILE A 59 1.07 6.66 10.85
C ILE A 59 0.93 5.94 12.19
N LEU A 60 -0.18 6.18 12.87
CA LEU A 60 -0.61 5.44 14.04
C LEU A 60 -1.84 4.63 13.62
N VAL A 61 -1.70 3.30 13.65
CA VAL A 61 -2.81 2.40 13.30
C VAL A 61 -3.46 1.95 14.60
N TRP A 62 -4.79 1.98 14.64
CA TRP A 62 -5.58 1.54 15.79
C TRP A 62 -5.37 0.05 16.07
N ASP A 63 -5.52 -0.38 17.32
CA ASP A 63 -5.40 -1.78 17.70
C ASP A 63 -6.51 -2.67 17.08
N GLU A 64 -7.67 -2.09 16.78
CA GLU A 64 -8.74 -2.74 16.03
C GLU A 64 -8.40 -2.88 14.54
N GLY A 65 -7.37 -2.19 14.06
CA GLY A 65 -6.86 -2.31 12.70
C GLY A 65 -7.58 -1.41 11.69
N PHE A 66 -7.69 -1.89 10.45
CA PHE A 66 -8.32 -1.18 9.34
C PHE A 66 -9.16 -2.12 8.48
N ASP A 67 -10.47 -1.88 8.43
CA ASP A 67 -11.39 -2.65 7.60
C ASP A 67 -11.41 -2.14 6.16
N GLY A 68 -10.46 -2.64 5.37
CA GLY A 68 -10.32 -2.31 3.97
C GLY A 68 -8.95 -2.67 3.42
N PHE A 69 -8.59 -2.02 2.31
CA PHE A 69 -7.30 -2.21 1.66
C PHE A 69 -6.27 -1.21 2.19
N VAL A 70 -5.19 -1.71 2.75
CA VAL A 70 -3.96 -0.93 2.93
C VAL A 70 -3.08 -1.18 1.72
N ILE A 71 -2.79 -0.14 0.95
CA ILE A 71 -2.04 -0.22 -0.30
C ILE A 71 -0.65 0.38 -0.10
N SER A 72 0.40 -0.43 -0.21
CA SER A 72 1.79 0.03 -0.11
C SER A 72 2.46 0.11 -1.47
N LEU A 73 2.89 1.32 -1.86
CA LEU A 73 3.64 1.56 -3.10
C LEU A 73 5.15 1.33 -2.97
N ARG A 74 5.62 0.92 -1.79
CA ARG A 74 7.06 0.74 -1.49
C ARG A 74 7.75 -0.26 -2.43
N LYS A 75 7.00 -1.18 -3.03
CA LYS A 75 7.53 -2.20 -3.95
C LYS A 75 7.24 -1.91 -5.43
N THR A 76 6.38 -0.96 -5.75
CA THR A 76 5.80 -0.74 -7.10
C THR A 76 6.63 0.23 -7.96
N PHE A 77 6.69 1.51 -7.60
CA PHE A 77 7.23 2.57 -8.46
C PHE A 77 8.67 2.93 -8.11
N LYS A 78 9.61 2.00 -8.33
CA LYS A 78 11.02 2.17 -7.96
C LYS A 78 11.91 2.80 -9.02
N LYS A 79 11.38 3.02 -10.23
CA LYS A 79 12.17 3.53 -11.36
C LYS A 79 12.35 5.04 -11.25
N LEU A 80 13.59 5.49 -11.09
CA LEU A 80 13.99 6.90 -11.20
C LEU A 80 14.60 7.13 -12.60
N ILE A 81 14.08 8.13 -13.32
CA ILE A 81 14.61 8.55 -14.62
C ILE A 81 14.94 10.04 -14.52
N ILE A 82 16.19 10.40 -14.79
CA ILE A 82 16.64 11.80 -14.89
C ILE A 82 16.80 12.11 -16.37
N THR A 83 16.19 13.20 -16.83
CA THR A 83 16.32 13.68 -18.21
C THR A 83 16.89 15.10 -18.21
N GLY A 84 17.81 15.38 -19.13
CA GLY A 84 18.52 16.67 -19.22
C GLY A 84 19.99 16.60 -18.75
N ARG A 85 20.72 17.70 -18.93
CA ARG A 85 22.08 17.87 -18.37
C ARG A 85 21.99 18.72 -17.11
N TYR A 86 22.50 18.19 -16.00
CA TYR A 86 22.75 18.97 -14.79
C TYR A 86 23.85 19.99 -15.10
N GLN A 87 23.53 21.28 -15.07
CA GLN A 87 24.52 22.37 -15.14
C GLN A 87 24.70 22.91 -13.72
N ILE A 88 25.95 22.97 -13.27
CA ILE A 88 26.37 23.62 -12.01
C ILE A 88 26.58 25.11 -12.30
#